data_AF-A0A9E2S2I5-F1
#
_entry.id   AF-A0A9E2S2I5-F1
#
_cell.length_a   1.000
_cell.length_b   1.000
_cell.length_c   1.000
_cell.angle_alpha   90.00
_cell.angle_beta   90.00
_cell.angle_gamma   90.00
#
_symmetry.space_group_name_H-M   'P 1'
#
loop_
_entity.id
_entity.type
_entity.pdbx_description
1 polymer ?
#
loop_
_entity_poly.entity_id
_entity_poly.type
_entity_poly.pdbx_seq_one_letter_code
_entity_poly.pdbx_strand_id
1 'polypeptide(L)'
;MKVEVKLFGAFRDHQPDPLVELELSDGATITDLRHALEAYGNAHWPKFCPKLLKYSAFASEKAVLRDTDAIPADGKMAVLPPVSGG
;
A
#
# COMPACT_ATOMS: atom_id res chain seq x y z
N MET A 1 13.45 -5.85 4.75
CA MET A 1 13.57 -4.91 3.62
C MET A 1 12.72 -3.65 3.81
N LYS A 2 13.25 -2.52 3.34
CA LYS A 2 12.52 -1.25 3.23
C LYS A 2 11.62 -1.26 1.99
N VAL A 3 10.36 -0.87 2.14
CA VAL A 3 9.36 -0.79 1.08
C VAL A 3 8.83 0.64 1.00
N GLU A 4 8.89 1.24 -0.19
CA GLU A 4 8.36 2.56 -0.47
C GLU A 4 7.02 2.41 -1.20
N VAL A 5 5.93 2.78 -0.51
CA VAL A 5 4.57 2.70 -1.07
C VAL A 5 4.14 4.07 -1.55
N LYS A 6 4.00 4.21 -2.86
CA LYS A 6 3.39 5.38 -3.49
C LYS A 6 1.88 5.38 -3.33
N LEU A 7 1.36 6.48 -2.81
CA LEU A 7 -0.06 6.68 -2.54
C LEU A 7 -0.77 7.33 -3.73
N PHE A 8 -1.99 6.88 -4.00
CA PHE A 8 -2.86 7.44 -5.04
C PHE A 8 -4.28 7.68 -4.50
N GLY A 9 -5.04 8.54 -5.20
CA GLY A 9 -6.47 8.79 -4.94
C GLY A 9 -6.75 9.11 -3.47
N ALA A 10 -7.75 8.44 -2.88
CA ALA A 10 -8.19 8.67 -1.51
C ALA A 10 -7.08 8.53 -0.44
N PHE A 11 -5.99 7.79 -0.71
CA PHE A 11 -4.86 7.73 0.22
C PHE A 11 -4.06 9.04 0.27
N ARG A 12 -4.10 9.84 -0.79
CA ARG A 12 -3.41 11.14 -0.86
C ARG A 12 -4.05 12.19 0.03
N ASP A 13 -5.32 12.03 0.39
CA ASP A 13 -6.02 12.92 1.31
C ASP A 13 -5.57 12.70 2.78
N HIS A 14 -4.97 11.55 3.09
CA HIS A 14 -4.55 11.19 4.44
C HIS A 14 -3.09 11.55 4.77
N GLN A 15 -2.23 11.58 3.75
CA GLN A 15 -0.78 11.75 3.90
C GLN A 15 -0.34 12.98 3.10
N PRO A 16 0.43 13.93 3.67
CA PRO A 16 1.01 15.03 2.89
C PRO A 16 2.06 14.58 1.87
N ASP A 17 2.88 13.59 2.22
CA ASP A 17 3.88 12.98 1.35
C ASP A 17 3.26 11.95 0.36
N PRO A 18 3.66 11.93 -0.93
CA PRO A 18 3.26 10.87 -1.87
C PRO A 18 3.70 9.46 -1.48
N LEU A 19 4.62 9.31 -0.55
CA LEU A 19 5.21 8.03 -0.17
C LEU A 19 4.96 7.73 1.31
N VAL A 20 4.84 6.44 1.60
CA VAL A 20 4.98 5.88 2.95
C VAL A 20 6.09 4.84 2.89
N GLU A 21 7.03 4.94 3.82
CA GLU A 21 8.09 3.95 3.98
C GLU A 21 7.69 2.95 5.07
N LEU A 22 7.78 1.65 4.75
CA LEU A 22 7.46 0.56 5.66
C LEU A 22 8.65 -0.41 5.74
N GLU A 23 8.91 -0.92 6.94
CA GLU A 23 9.85 -2.02 7.15
C GLU A 23 9.10 -3.34 7.18
N LEU A 24 9.50 -4.28 6.32
CA LEU A 24 8.93 -5.63 6.24
C LEU A 24 10.04 -6.69 6.31
N SER A 25 9.69 -7.91 6.67
CA SER A 25 10.61 -9.05 6.60
C SER A 25 11.04 -9.33 5.15
N ASP A 26 12.23 -9.88 4.97
CA ASP A 26 12.67 -10.31 3.64
C ASP A 26 11.78 -11.48 3.16
N GLY A 27 11.40 -11.44 1.88
CA GLY A 27 10.46 -12.42 1.30
C GLY A 27 8.99 -12.17 1.66
N ALA A 28 8.65 -11.01 2.24
CA ALA A 28 7.28 -10.61 2.50
C ALA A 28 6.41 -10.60 1.23
N THR A 29 5.12 -10.84 1.42
CA THR A 29 4.10 -10.87 0.38
C THR A 29 3.27 -9.58 0.34
N ILE A 30 2.42 -9.44 -0.67
CA ILE A 30 1.45 -8.34 -0.73
C ILE A 30 0.45 -8.38 0.43
N THR A 31 0.09 -9.56 0.94
CA THR A 31 -0.70 -9.68 2.18
C THR A 31 0.00 -9.01 3.36
N ASP A 32 1.30 -9.25 3.54
CA ASP A 32 2.08 -8.66 4.63
C ASP A 32 2.18 -7.14 4.47
N LEU A 33 2.40 -6.66 3.25
CA LEU A 33 2.39 -5.23 2.92
C LEU A 33 1.05 -4.58 3.25
N ARG A 34 -0.07 -5.24 2.94
CA ARG A 34 -1.41 -4.76 3.26
C ARG A 34 -1.58 -4.59 4.77
N HIS A 35 -1.20 -5.59 5.56
CA HIS A 35 -1.29 -5.50 7.01
C HIS A 35 -0.39 -4.39 7.58
N ALA A 36 0.83 -4.25 7.07
CA ALA A 36 1.75 -3.19 7.48
C ALA A 36 1.18 -1.78 7.18
N LEU A 37 0.63 -1.58 5.99
CA LEU A 37 0.02 -0.31 5.61
C LEU A 37 -1.27 -0.02 6.39
N GLU A 38 -2.06 -1.06 6.70
CA GLU A 38 -3.24 -0.92 7.56
C GLU A 38 -2.86 -0.45 8.96
N ALA A 39 -1.85 -1.09 9.56
CA ALA A 39 -1.32 -0.72 10.87
C ALA A 39 -0.78 0.73 10.87
N TYR A 40 -0.03 1.10 9.83
CA TYR A 40 0.45 2.47 9.65
C TYR A 40 -0.71 3.46 9.55
N GLY A 41 -1.70 3.18 8.70
CA GLY A 41 -2.85 4.04 8.51
C GLY A 41 -3.67 4.23 9.79
N ASN A 42 -3.93 3.16 10.53
CA ASN A 42 -4.64 3.23 11.82
C ASN A 42 -3.89 4.08 12.86
N ALA A 43 -2.56 4.07 12.84
CA ALA A 43 -1.73 4.82 13.78
C ALA A 43 -1.56 6.30 13.40
N HIS A 44 -1.51 6.63 12.10
CA HIS A 44 -1.08 7.95 11.62
C HIS A 44 -2.17 8.77 10.94
N TRP A 45 -3.26 8.15 10.47
CA TRP A 45 -4.28 8.82 9.68
C TRP A 45 -5.62 8.84 10.42
N PRO A 46 -6.01 9.98 11.04
CA PRO A 46 -7.19 10.05 11.91
C PRO A 46 -8.53 9.66 11.27
N LYS A 47 -8.62 9.70 9.94
CA LYS A 47 -9.84 9.38 9.17
C LYS A 47 -9.67 8.13 8.30
N PHE A 48 -8.65 7.32 8.54
CA PHE A 48 -8.41 6.13 7.75
C PHE A 48 -9.52 5.10 7.94
N CYS A 49 -9.94 4.50 6.82
CA CYS A 49 -10.95 3.45 6.80
C CYS A 49 -10.30 2.16 6.26
N PRO A 50 -10.14 1.10 7.07
CA PRO A 50 -9.55 -0.16 6.63
C PRO A 50 -10.26 -0.79 5.42
N LYS A 51 -11.56 -0.53 5.25
CA LYS A 51 -12.31 -1.00 4.06
C LYS A 51 -11.75 -0.41 2.77
N LEU A 52 -11.23 0.82 2.76
CA LEU A 52 -10.59 1.39 1.56
C LEU A 52 -9.44 0.49 1.11
N LEU A 53 -8.57 0.13 2.05
CA LEU A 53 -7.42 -0.71 1.78
C LEU A 53 -7.84 -2.12 1.37
N LYS A 54 -8.90 -2.69 1.96
CA LYS A 54 -9.43 -4.01 1.57
C LYS A 54 -9.76 -4.13 0.09
N TYR A 55 -10.28 -3.08 -0.54
CA TYR A 55 -10.63 -3.07 -1.97
C TYR A 55 -9.53 -2.49 -2.86
N SER A 56 -8.42 -2.06 -2.27
CA SER A 56 -7.29 -1.50 -3.02
C SER A 56 -6.39 -2.59 -3.58
N ALA A 57 -5.85 -2.35 -4.77
CA ALA A 57 -4.83 -3.20 -5.37
C ALA A 57 -3.43 -2.67 -5.07
N PHE A 58 -2.42 -3.55 -5.06
CA PHE A 58 -1.02 -3.16 -5.03
C PHE A 58 -0.38 -3.40 -6.38
N ALA A 59 0.53 -2.52 -6.78
CA ALA A 59 1.25 -2.64 -8.04
C ALA A 59 2.74 -2.37 -7.86
N SER A 60 3.55 -3.09 -8.63
CA SER A 60 4.94 -2.73 -8.92
C SER A 60 4.99 -1.74 -10.09
N GLU A 61 6.19 -1.32 -10.50
CA GLU A 61 6.38 -0.53 -11.73
C GLU A 61 5.88 -1.27 -13.00
N LYS A 62 5.73 -2.60 -12.97
CA LYS A 62 5.44 -3.42 -14.16
C LYS A 62 4.03 -4.02 -14.20
N ALA A 63 3.44 -4.30 -13.04
CA ALA A 63 2.16 -5.02 -12.96
C ALA A 63 1.45 -4.82 -11.62
N VAL A 64 0.12 -4.99 -11.64
CA VAL A 64 -0.69 -5.21 -10.44
C VAL A 64 -0.40 -6.61 -9.89
N LEU A 65 -0.18 -6.70 -8.58
CA LEU A 65 0.21 -7.91 -7.88
C LEU A 65 -0.95 -8.49 -7.06
N ARG A 66 -0.94 -9.81 -6.89
CA ARG A 66 -1.89 -10.57 -6.07
C ARG A 66 -1.37 -10.67 -4.64
N ASP A 67 -2.28 -10.95 -3.71
CA ASP A 67 -1.97 -11.04 -2.28
C ASP A 67 -0.83 -12.02 -1.96
N THR A 68 -0.72 -13.13 -2.70
CA THR A 68 0.33 -14.15 -2.51
C THR A 68 1.66 -13.84 -3.21
N ASP A 69 1.71 -12.81 -4.05
CA ASP A 69 2.93 -12.45 -4.77
C ASP A 69 3.95 -11.85 -3.80
N ALA A 70 5.23 -12.13 -4.02
CA ALA A 70 6.31 -11.55 -3.25
C ALA A 70 6.49 -10.07 -3.59
N ILE A 71 6.91 -9.27 -2.61
CA ILE A 71 7.30 -7.87 -2.85
C ILE A 71 8.57 -7.87 -3.73
N PRO A 72 8.63 -7.04 -4.81
CA PRO A 72 9.83 -6.90 -5.63
C PRO A 72 11.04 -6.48 -4.81
N ALA A 73 12.22 -6.99 -5.18
CA ALA A 73 13.46 -6.76 -4.43
C ALA A 73 13.89 -5.28 -4.33
N ASP A 74 13.41 -4.41 -5.23
CA ASP A 74 13.66 -2.97 -5.17
C ASP A 74 12.74 -2.23 -4.18
N GLY A 75 11.75 -2.92 -3.59
CA GLY A 75 10.85 -2.39 -2.57
C GLY A 75 9.89 -1.33 -3.06
N LYS A 76 9.80 -1.08 -4.38
CA LYS A 76 8.97 -0.01 -4.92
C LYS A 76 7.56 -0.50 -5.21
N MET A 77 6.60 0.07 -4.50
CA MET A 77 5.21 -0.32 -4.55
C MET A 77 4.30 0.88 -4.75
N ALA A 78 3.10 0.63 -5.26
CA ALA A 78 2.00 1.58 -5.32
C ALA A 78 0.74 0.96 -4.75
N VAL A 79 -0.05 1.76 -4.02
CA VAL A 79 -1.40 1.38 -3.59
C VAL A 79 -2.42 2.11 -4.46
N LEU A 80 -3.29 1.34 -5.11
CA LEU A 80 -4.30 1.81 -6.05
C LEU A 80 -5.67 1.66 -5.39
N PRO A 81 -6.30 2.75 -4.93
CA PRO A 81 -7.66 2.68 -4.41
C PRO A 81 -8.65 2.29 -5.52
N PRO A 82 -9.82 1.73 -5.18
CA PRO A 82 -10.89 1.51 -6.14
C PRO A 82 -11.18 2.80 -6.90
N VAL A 83 -11.16 2.74 -8.23
CA VAL A 83 -11.64 3.84 -9.04
C VAL A 83 -13.16 3.86 -8.98
N SER A 84 -13.74 4.94 -8.47
CA SER A 84 -15.14 5.28 -8.75
C SER A 84 -15.21 5.69 -10.22
N GLY A 85 -15.29 4.71 -11.12
CA GLY A 85 -15.67 4.95 -12.50
C GLY A 85 -17.08 5.55 -12.49
N GLY A 86 -17.21 6.77 -13.04
CA GLY A 86 -18.50 7.39 -13.28
C GLY A 86 -19.31 6.64 -14.32
#